data_AF-A0A953YHH4-F1
#
_entry.id   AF-A0A953YHH4-F1
#
_cell.length_a   1.000
_cell.length_b   1.000
_cell.length_c   1.000
_cell.angle_alpha   90.00
_cell.angle_beta   90.00
_cell.angle_gamma   90.00
#
_symmetry.space_group_name_H-M   'P 1'
#
loop_
_entity.id
_entity.type
_entity.pdbx_description
1 polymer ?
#
loop_
_entity_poly.entity_id
_entity_poly.type
_entity_poly.pdbx_seq_one_letter_code
_entity_poly.pdbx_strand_id
1 'polypeptide(L)'
;IDGDWERFSSARGINLAPRRDPSTDALFGRITPFIAMDPPRHTEQRKTVRSVSAPSNLRNVEPLIRERTIAVLESLPEGETFDWVDTVSIELTTLMLATLFDFPMADRRKLTRWSDIVFAVPEPGGIVESQQQKIEELLECAGYFEALWAERRNNPGFDLVSMLANGEATKDMAPIEHLGNLL
;
A
#
# COMPACT_ATOMS: atom_id res chain seq x y z
N ILE A 1 12.74 10.24 22.11
CA ILE A 1 13.36 9.38 21.07
C ILE A 1 12.67 9.65 19.73
N ASP A 2 11.33 9.57 19.66
CA ASP A 2 10.49 9.80 18.46
C ASP A 2 10.66 11.10 17.63
N GLY A 3 11.46 12.08 18.07
CA GLY A 3 11.68 13.34 17.35
C GLY A 3 13.13 13.61 16.92
N ASP A 4 14.09 12.78 17.34
CA ASP A 4 15.53 12.97 17.08
C ASP A 4 15.92 12.26 15.77
N TRP A 5 15.35 12.73 14.65
CA TRP A 5 15.59 12.15 13.31
C TRP A 5 17.03 12.34 12.83
N GLU A 6 17.77 13.31 13.38
CA GLU A 6 19.19 13.51 13.07
C GLU A 6 20.05 12.32 13.53
N ARG A 7 19.71 11.73 14.68
CA ARG A 7 20.38 10.51 15.19
C ARG A 7 19.69 9.23 14.75
N PHE A 8 18.37 9.25 14.60
CA PHE A 8 17.54 8.10 14.25
C PHE A 8 16.80 8.34 12.92
N SER A 9 17.57 8.33 11.83
CA SER A 9 17.11 8.65 10.47
C SER A 9 16.52 7.44 9.73
N SER A 10 15.35 7.63 9.13
CA SER A 10 14.69 6.65 8.25
C SER A 10 15.12 6.78 6.78
N ALA A 11 15.73 7.92 6.41
CA ALA A 11 16.31 8.13 5.07
C ALA A 11 17.41 7.13 4.70
N ARG A 12 17.90 6.38 5.69
CA ARG A 12 18.93 5.36 5.56
C ARG A 12 18.41 3.97 5.22
N GLY A 13 17.10 3.81 5.08
CA GLY A 13 16.41 2.56 4.81
C GLY A 13 15.62 2.08 6.03
N ILE A 14 14.50 1.41 5.76
CA ILE A 14 13.56 0.87 6.77
C ILE A 14 13.71 -0.64 6.98
N ASN A 15 14.57 -1.29 6.20
CA ASN A 15 14.81 -2.73 6.23
C ASN A 15 16.10 -3.05 6.98
N LEU A 16 16.12 -4.19 7.68
CA LEU A 16 17.32 -4.71 8.36
C LEU A 16 18.27 -5.46 7.42
N ALA A 17 17.88 -5.63 6.16
CA ALA A 17 18.69 -6.32 5.15
C ALA A 17 19.94 -5.49 4.77
N PRO A 18 21.04 -6.15 4.34
CA PRO A 18 22.20 -5.45 3.79
C PRO A 18 21.78 -4.49 2.70
N ARG A 19 22.31 -3.27 2.72
CA ARG A 19 22.04 -2.26 1.69
C ARG A 19 22.42 -2.83 0.32
N ARG A 20 21.43 -2.98 -0.56
CA ARG A 20 21.68 -3.19 -1.98
C ARG A 20 22.16 -1.88 -2.58
N ASP A 21 23.07 -1.99 -3.55
CA ASP A 21 23.57 -0.85 -4.29
C ASP A 21 22.41 -0.20 -5.07
N PRO A 22 22.11 1.09 -4.86
CA PRO A 22 21.05 1.80 -5.59
C PRO A 22 21.22 1.76 -7.12
N SER A 23 22.44 1.51 -7.62
CA SER A 23 22.73 1.35 -9.05
C SER A 23 22.27 0.00 -9.62
N THR A 24 21.99 -0.99 -8.77
CA THR A 24 21.56 -2.34 -9.16
C THR A 24 20.05 -2.53 -9.18
N ASP A 25 19.28 -1.55 -8.68
CA ASP A 25 17.83 -1.64 -8.50
C ASP A 25 17.14 -0.62 -9.41
N ALA A 26 17.03 -0.99 -10.69
CA ALA A 26 16.95 -0.05 -11.81
C ALA A 26 15.58 0.63 -12.01
N LEU A 27 14.51 0.14 -11.38
CA LEU A 27 13.15 0.68 -11.62
C LEU A 27 12.46 1.19 -10.35
N PHE A 28 12.49 0.41 -9.25
CA PHE A 28 11.83 0.79 -7.99
C PHE A 28 12.82 1.22 -6.89
N GLY A 29 14.12 0.91 -7.01
CA GLY A 29 15.13 1.30 -6.01
C GLY A 29 15.38 2.81 -5.89
N ARG A 30 14.83 3.62 -6.79
CA ARG A 30 14.87 5.10 -6.73
C ARG A 30 13.61 5.73 -6.15
N ILE A 31 12.55 4.94 -5.95
CA ILE A 31 11.32 5.43 -5.33
C ILE A 31 11.56 5.42 -3.82
N THR A 32 11.50 6.60 -3.21
CA THR A 32 11.61 6.71 -1.76
C THR A 32 10.20 6.91 -1.21
N PRO A 33 9.61 5.94 -0.51
CA PRO A 33 8.32 6.15 0.13
C PRO A 33 8.49 7.12 1.31
N PHE A 34 7.47 7.87 1.69
CA PHE A 34 7.63 8.87 2.77
C PHE A 34 8.07 8.23 4.10
N ILE A 35 7.74 6.96 4.35
CA ILE A 35 8.18 6.19 5.53
C ILE A 35 9.70 6.00 5.59
N ALA A 36 10.39 6.15 4.45
CA ALA A 36 11.84 6.11 4.31
C ALA A 36 12.44 7.51 4.09
N MET A 37 11.78 8.56 4.59
CA MET A 37 12.26 9.95 4.56
C MET A 37 12.37 10.53 5.96
N ASP A 38 13.14 11.62 6.08
CA ASP A 38 13.16 12.48 7.27
C ASP A 38 12.42 13.82 6.99
N PRO A 39 12.10 14.61 8.04
CA PRO A 39 11.60 15.98 7.84
C PRO A 39 12.53 16.86 6.99
N PRO A 40 12.00 17.85 6.25
CA PRO A 40 10.60 18.26 6.18
C PRO A 40 9.73 17.40 5.24
N ARG A 41 10.32 16.71 4.25
CA ARG A 41 9.57 15.98 3.21
C ARG A 41 8.66 14.90 3.77
N HIS A 42 9.14 14.12 4.76
CA HIS A 42 8.31 13.14 5.47
C HIS A 42 7.07 13.82 6.09
N THR A 43 7.27 14.94 6.79
CA THR A 43 6.20 15.64 7.50
C THR A 43 5.15 16.18 6.52
N GLU A 44 5.58 16.73 5.38
CA GLU A 44 4.69 17.26 4.34
C GLU A 44 3.83 16.17 3.70
N GLN A 45 4.45 15.07 3.25
CA GLN A 45 3.72 13.96 2.63
C GLN A 45 2.81 13.24 3.63
N ARG A 46 3.29 12.98 4.85
CA ARG A 46 2.49 12.34 5.90
C ARG A 46 1.27 13.19 6.27
N LYS A 47 1.37 14.52 6.22
CA LYS A 47 0.25 15.43 6.50
C LYS A 47 -0.91 15.22 5.52
N THR A 48 -0.62 14.92 4.25
CA THR A 48 -1.64 14.63 3.23
C THR A 48 -2.52 13.45 3.61
N VAL A 49 -1.92 12.38 4.13
CA VAL A 49 -2.60 11.10 4.37
C VAL A 49 -3.06 10.90 5.81
N ARG A 50 -2.57 11.72 6.75
CA ARG A 50 -2.85 11.56 8.19
C ARG A 50 -4.34 11.53 8.53
N SER A 51 -5.17 12.20 7.74
CA SER A 51 -6.61 12.28 8.01
C SER A 51 -7.36 10.98 7.72
N VAL A 52 -6.80 10.07 6.90
CA VAL A 52 -7.46 8.80 6.52
C VAL A 52 -7.79 7.94 7.74
N SER A 53 -6.91 7.94 8.75
CA SER A 53 -7.05 7.19 10.00
C SER A 53 -7.50 8.07 11.18
N ALA A 54 -7.91 9.30 10.91
CA ALA A 54 -8.47 10.15 11.94
C ALA A 54 -9.80 9.56 12.47
N PRO A 55 -10.12 9.71 13.77
CA PRO A 55 -11.34 9.14 14.34
C PRO A 55 -12.63 9.53 13.61
N SER A 56 -12.68 10.74 13.03
CA SER A 56 -13.81 11.20 12.21
C SER A 56 -13.97 10.39 10.93
N ASN A 57 -12.88 10.08 10.24
CA ASN A 57 -12.90 9.30 9.00
C ASN A 57 -13.19 7.82 9.30
N LEU A 58 -12.60 7.29 10.38
CA LEU A 58 -12.87 5.92 10.83
C LEU A 58 -14.35 5.68 11.13
N ARG A 59 -15.08 6.66 11.67
CA ARG A 59 -16.54 6.56 11.88
C ARG A 59 -17.33 6.39 10.59
N ASN A 60 -16.83 6.93 9.47
CA ASN A 60 -17.52 6.82 8.17
C ASN A 60 -17.30 5.43 7.54
N VAL A 61 -16.16 4.79 7.80
CA VAL A 61 -15.84 3.45 7.26
C VAL A 61 -16.20 2.31 8.22
N GLU A 62 -16.43 2.59 9.50
CA GLU A 62 -16.77 1.59 10.51
C GLU A 62 -17.97 0.71 10.14
N PRO A 63 -19.11 1.23 9.65
CA PRO A 63 -20.25 0.39 9.28
C PRO A 63 -19.88 -0.61 8.17
N LEU A 64 -19.08 -0.16 7.20
CA LEU A 64 -18.65 -0.98 6.07
C LEU A 64 -17.63 -2.04 6.49
N ILE A 65 -16.70 -1.71 7.39
CA ILE A 65 -15.76 -2.68 7.98
C ILE A 65 -16.54 -3.75 8.74
N ARG A 66 -17.54 -3.35 9.52
CA ARG A 66 -18.40 -4.26 10.29
C ARG A 66 -19.18 -5.20 9.38
N GLU A 67 -19.86 -4.67 8.38
CA GLU A 67 -20.61 -5.43 7.38
C GLU A 67 -19.72 -6.49 6.71
N ARG A 68 -18.55 -6.09 6.22
CA ARG A 68 -17.60 -6.98 5.55
C ARG A 68 -17.04 -8.04 6.48
N THR A 69 -16.76 -7.68 7.73
CA THR A 69 -16.27 -8.63 8.73
C THR A 69 -17.32 -9.69 9.02
N ILE A 70 -18.59 -9.28 9.19
CA ILE A 70 -19.70 -10.21 9.39
C ILE A 70 -19.81 -11.15 8.19
N ALA A 71 -19.80 -10.63 6.96
CA ALA A 71 -19.91 -11.44 5.75
C ALA A 71 -18.78 -12.50 5.64
N VAL A 72 -17.54 -12.14 5.99
CA VAL A 72 -16.42 -13.11 6.02
C VAL A 72 -16.69 -14.21 7.05
N LEU A 73 -17.08 -13.85 8.27
CA LEU A 73 -17.32 -14.81 9.33
C LEU A 73 -18.54 -15.71 9.07
N GLU A 74 -19.59 -15.18 8.43
CA GLU A 74 -20.77 -15.94 8.02
C GLU A 74 -20.49 -16.89 6.85
N SER A 75 -19.44 -16.64 6.06
CA SER A 75 -19.05 -17.49 4.93
C SER A 75 -18.21 -18.71 5.33
N LEU A 76 -17.82 -18.83 6.60
CA LEU A 76 -16.92 -19.88 7.06
C LEU A 76 -17.61 -21.25 7.05
N PRO A 77 -16.91 -22.33 6.64
CA PRO A 77 -17.52 -23.64 6.60
C PRO A 77 -17.72 -24.19 8.02
N GLU A 78 -18.92 -24.72 8.27
CA GLU A 78 -19.26 -25.36 9.54
C GLU A 78 -18.96 -26.86 9.48
N GLY A 79 -18.22 -27.37 10.48
CA GLY A 79 -17.91 -28.79 10.58
C GLY A 79 -16.78 -29.28 9.66
N GLU A 80 -16.15 -28.38 8.90
CA GLU A 80 -15.00 -28.68 8.04
C GLU A 80 -13.76 -27.90 8.48
N THR A 81 -12.57 -28.46 8.22
CA THR A 81 -11.31 -27.76 8.43
C THR A 81 -11.02 -26.81 7.28
N PHE A 82 -10.63 -25.57 7.59
CA PHE A 82 -10.21 -24.59 6.60
C PHE A 82 -8.98 -23.81 7.08
N ASP A 83 -8.33 -23.12 6.16
CA ASP A 83 -7.19 -22.24 6.48
C ASP A 83 -7.69 -20.89 7.00
N TRP A 84 -7.58 -20.67 8.31
CA TRP A 84 -7.95 -19.41 8.95
C TRP A 84 -7.12 -18.21 8.45
N VAL A 85 -5.83 -18.43 8.16
CA VAL A 85 -4.95 -17.35 7.75
C VAL A 85 -5.40 -16.80 6.40
N ASP A 86 -5.63 -17.67 5.42
CA ASP A 86 -6.08 -17.24 4.09
C ASP A 86 -7.53 -16.74 4.10
N THR A 87 -8.42 -17.49 4.75
CA THR A 87 -9.87 -17.23 4.67
C THR A 87 -10.31 -16.04 5.51
N VAL A 88 -9.62 -15.77 6.64
CA VAL A 88 -10.00 -14.72 7.59
C VAL A 88 -8.95 -13.63 7.69
N SER A 89 -7.73 -13.96 8.10
CA SER A 89 -6.72 -12.93 8.43
C SER A 89 -6.31 -12.10 7.20
N ILE A 90 -5.97 -12.77 6.10
CA ILE A 90 -5.61 -12.11 4.84
C ILE A 90 -6.83 -11.41 4.25
N GLU A 91 -7.99 -12.06 4.22
CA GLU A 91 -9.20 -11.50 3.61
C GLU A 91 -9.67 -10.23 4.32
N LEU A 92 -9.77 -10.23 5.66
CA LEU A 92 -10.18 -9.04 6.42
C LEU A 92 -9.21 -7.87 6.22
N THR A 93 -7.90 -8.15 6.20
CA THR A 93 -6.88 -7.12 5.94
C THR A 93 -6.98 -6.58 4.52
N THR A 94 -7.23 -7.45 3.54
CA THR A 94 -7.41 -7.08 2.14
C THR A 94 -8.66 -6.23 1.94
N LEU A 95 -9.78 -6.59 2.58
CA LEU A 95 -11.03 -5.82 2.56
C LEU A 95 -10.85 -4.44 3.20
N MET A 96 -10.06 -4.36 4.26
CA MET A 96 -9.72 -3.10 4.92
C MET A 96 -8.90 -2.19 3.99
N LEU A 97 -7.83 -2.70 3.38
CA LEU A 97 -7.03 -1.95 2.40
C LEU A 97 -7.87 -1.49 1.20
N ALA A 98 -8.69 -2.38 0.64
CA ALA A 98 -9.60 -2.03 -0.45
C ALA A 98 -10.60 -0.94 -0.04
N THR A 99 -11.03 -0.90 1.23
CA THR A 99 -11.86 0.19 1.75
C THR A 99 -11.10 1.51 1.81
N LEU A 100 -9.87 1.51 2.34
CA LEU A 100 -9.09 2.73 2.50
C LEU A 100 -8.65 3.32 1.18
N PHE A 101 -8.43 2.49 0.17
CA PHE A 101 -8.00 2.94 -1.16
C PHE A 101 -9.18 3.13 -2.12
N ASP A 102 -10.40 2.80 -1.68
CA ASP A 102 -11.59 2.66 -2.53
C ASP A 102 -11.28 1.86 -3.80
N PHE A 103 -10.56 0.75 -3.60
CA PHE A 103 -10.08 -0.13 -4.65
C PHE A 103 -11.20 -1.06 -5.13
N PRO A 104 -11.30 -1.36 -6.44
CA PRO A 104 -12.34 -2.25 -6.95
C PRO A 104 -12.36 -3.60 -6.22
N MET A 105 -13.51 -3.91 -5.62
CA MET A 105 -13.66 -5.07 -4.72
C MET A 105 -13.33 -6.40 -5.41
N ALA A 106 -13.64 -6.51 -6.71
CA ALA A 106 -13.31 -7.68 -7.53
C ALA A 106 -11.80 -7.93 -7.65
N ASP A 107 -11.01 -6.85 -7.62
CA ASP A 107 -9.56 -6.90 -7.82
C ASP A 107 -8.78 -6.82 -6.50
N ARG A 108 -9.43 -6.74 -5.33
CA ARG A 108 -8.80 -6.47 -4.03
C ARG A 108 -7.58 -7.35 -3.70
N ARG A 109 -7.56 -8.61 -4.13
CA ARG A 109 -6.45 -9.54 -3.89
C ARG A 109 -5.18 -9.14 -4.65
N LYS A 110 -5.28 -8.29 -5.68
CA LYS A 110 -4.12 -7.65 -6.33
C LYS A 110 -3.31 -6.79 -5.34
N LEU A 111 -3.96 -6.12 -4.37
CA LEU A 111 -3.26 -5.31 -3.37
C LEU A 111 -2.29 -6.16 -2.54
N THR A 112 -2.75 -7.30 -2.05
CA THR A 112 -1.93 -8.25 -1.28
C THR A 112 -0.83 -8.83 -2.14
N ARG A 113 -1.15 -9.25 -3.39
CA ARG A 113 -0.16 -9.77 -4.34
C ARG A 113 0.95 -8.76 -4.62
N TRP A 114 0.61 -7.51 -4.91
CA TRP A 114 1.61 -6.48 -5.19
C TRP A 114 2.45 -6.13 -3.97
N SER A 115 1.84 -6.06 -2.78
CA SER A 115 2.58 -5.91 -1.51
C SER A 115 3.60 -7.04 -1.32
N ASP A 116 3.20 -8.29 -1.54
CA ASP A 116 4.10 -9.45 -1.42
C ASP A 116 5.27 -9.37 -2.41
N ILE A 117 5.02 -8.96 -3.65
CA ILE A 117 6.04 -8.84 -4.70
C ILE A 117 7.09 -7.79 -4.37
N VAL A 118 6.69 -6.65 -3.76
CA VAL A 118 7.62 -5.57 -3.36
C VAL A 118 8.74 -6.14 -2.50
N PHE A 119 8.40 -6.98 -1.52
CA PHE A 119 9.36 -7.58 -0.60
C PHE A 119 9.94 -8.92 -1.08
N ALA A 120 9.35 -9.54 -2.09
CA ALA A 120 9.80 -10.84 -2.60
C ALA A 120 11.25 -10.80 -3.10
N VAL A 121 12.02 -11.79 -2.70
CA VAL A 121 13.33 -12.11 -3.29
C VAL A 121 13.09 -13.15 -4.38
N PRO A 122 13.46 -12.89 -5.65
CA PRO A 122 13.23 -13.87 -6.70
C PRO A 122 13.98 -15.17 -6.47
N GLU A 123 13.24 -16.28 -6.46
CA GLU A 123 13.77 -17.63 -6.26
C GLU A 123 12.84 -18.68 -6.90
N PRO A 124 13.37 -19.83 -7.35
CA PRO A 124 12.54 -20.90 -7.92
C PRO A 124 11.46 -21.36 -6.95
N GLY A 125 10.20 -21.35 -7.38
CA GLY A 125 9.05 -21.70 -6.52
C GLY A 125 8.68 -20.66 -5.45
N GLY A 126 9.33 -19.49 -5.43
CA GLY A 126 8.96 -18.36 -4.59
C GLY A 126 7.76 -17.57 -5.14
N ILE A 127 7.44 -16.45 -4.50
CA ILE A 127 6.35 -15.54 -4.92
C ILE A 127 6.55 -15.06 -6.37
N VAL A 128 7.80 -14.83 -6.75
CA VAL A 128 8.27 -14.52 -8.11
C VAL A 128 9.54 -15.33 -8.38
N GLU A 129 9.69 -15.84 -9.59
CA GLU A 129 10.81 -16.73 -9.94
C GLU A 129 11.99 -15.97 -10.54
N SER A 130 11.76 -14.76 -11.05
CA SER A 130 12.80 -13.95 -11.69
C SER A 130 12.64 -12.46 -11.41
N GLN A 131 13.74 -11.71 -11.55
CA GLN A 131 13.69 -10.24 -11.49
C GLN A 131 12.81 -9.66 -12.59
N GLN A 132 12.77 -10.31 -13.76
CA GLN A 132 11.94 -9.87 -14.88
C GLN A 132 10.45 -9.96 -14.54
N GLN A 133 10.01 -11.11 -14.01
CA GLN A 133 8.63 -11.28 -13.54
C GLN A 133 8.25 -10.25 -12.47
N LYS A 134 9.14 -10.02 -11.49
CA LYS A 134 8.94 -9.01 -10.46
C LYS A 134 8.71 -7.61 -11.06
N ILE A 135 9.52 -7.21 -12.04
CA ILE A 135 9.39 -5.91 -12.71
C ILE A 135 8.08 -5.82 -13.48
N GLU A 136 7.69 -6.87 -14.21
CA GLU A 136 6.46 -6.89 -15.00
C GLU A 136 5.20 -6.73 -14.13
N GLU A 137 5.10 -7.46 -13.01
CA GLU A 137 3.95 -7.36 -12.11
C GLU A 137 3.90 -6.00 -11.38
N LEU A 138 5.05 -5.41 -11.06
CA LEU A 138 5.08 -4.05 -10.48
C LEU A 138 4.75 -2.96 -11.51
N LEU A 139 5.06 -3.16 -12.79
CA LEU A 139 4.61 -2.29 -13.87
C LEU A 139 3.09 -2.37 -14.08
N GLU A 140 2.49 -3.57 -13.98
CA GLU A 140 1.04 -3.72 -13.96
C GLU A 140 0.43 -2.93 -12.78
N CYS A 141 1.02 -3.07 -11.59
CA CYS A 141 0.60 -2.34 -10.40
C CYS A 141 0.65 -0.82 -10.61
N ALA A 142 1.76 -0.30 -11.15
CA ALA A 142 1.93 1.10 -11.46
C ALA A 142 0.86 1.62 -12.43
N GLY A 143 0.60 0.89 -13.51
CA GLY A 143 -0.42 1.27 -14.50
C GLY A 143 -1.85 1.25 -13.92
N TYR A 144 -2.16 0.29 -13.05
CA TYR A 144 -3.46 0.22 -12.39
C TYR A 144 -3.68 1.41 -11.45
N PHE A 145 -2.69 1.70 -10.60
CA PHE A 145 -2.79 2.85 -9.70
C PHE A 145 -2.77 4.18 -10.45
N GLU A 146 -2.06 4.31 -11.56
CA GLU A 146 -2.10 5.50 -12.41
C GLU A 146 -3.51 5.77 -12.95
N ALA A 147 -4.20 4.73 -13.43
CA ALA A 147 -5.59 4.84 -13.88
C ALA A 147 -6.54 5.25 -12.73
N LEU A 148 -6.40 4.60 -11.56
CA LEU A 148 -7.19 4.92 -10.37
C LEU A 148 -6.94 6.37 -9.91
N TRP A 149 -5.69 6.84 -9.97
CA TRP A 149 -5.32 8.21 -9.66
C TRP A 149 -5.99 9.22 -10.59
N ALA A 150 -5.94 8.96 -11.89
CA ALA A 150 -6.52 9.84 -12.89
C ALA A 150 -8.04 9.99 -12.70
N GLU A 151 -8.71 8.90 -12.29
CA GLU A 151 -10.12 8.92 -11.91
C GLU A 151 -10.35 9.79 -10.65
N ARG A 152 -9.59 9.56 -9.58
CA ARG A 152 -9.75 10.24 -8.27
C ARG A 152 -9.35 11.71 -8.28
N ARG A 153 -8.52 12.18 -9.22
CA ARG A 153 -8.29 13.62 -9.45
C ARG A 153 -9.57 14.34 -9.90
N ASN A 154 -10.42 13.66 -10.67
CA ASN A 154 -11.65 14.25 -11.21
C ASN A 154 -12.89 13.93 -10.36
N ASN A 155 -12.85 12.84 -9.58
CA ASN A 155 -13.93 12.40 -8.71
C ASN A 155 -13.37 11.98 -7.34
N PRO A 156 -13.03 12.94 -6.45
CA PRO A 156 -12.40 12.63 -5.18
C PRO A 156 -13.39 12.02 -4.18
N GLY A 157 -12.98 10.89 -3.59
CA GLY A 157 -13.62 10.25 -2.45
C GLY A 157 -12.95 10.61 -1.11
N PHE A 158 -13.32 9.86 -0.06
CA PHE A 158 -12.71 9.97 1.27
C PHE A 158 -11.51 9.04 1.48
N ASP A 159 -11.06 8.38 0.41
CA ASP A 159 -10.03 7.35 0.39
C ASP A 159 -8.59 7.94 0.28
N LEU A 160 -7.60 7.09 0.54
CA LEU A 160 -6.19 7.45 0.53
C LEU A 160 -5.71 7.89 -0.86
N VAL A 161 -6.22 7.27 -1.92
CA VAL A 161 -5.81 7.59 -3.29
C VAL A 161 -6.29 8.99 -3.64
N SER A 162 -7.54 9.34 -3.30
CA SER A 162 -8.08 10.70 -3.42
C SER A 162 -7.27 11.72 -2.63
N MET A 163 -6.90 11.40 -1.39
CA MET A 163 -6.08 12.30 -0.57
C MET A 163 -4.71 12.57 -1.19
N LEU A 164 -4.03 11.52 -1.66
CA LEU A 164 -2.73 11.67 -2.31
C LEU A 164 -2.83 12.36 -3.68
N ALA A 165 -3.88 12.08 -4.46
CA ALA A 165 -4.15 12.68 -5.76
C ALA A 165 -4.38 14.19 -5.69
N ASN A 166 -4.94 14.67 -4.59
CA ASN A 166 -5.36 16.07 -4.43
C ASN A 166 -4.57 16.82 -3.35
N GLY A 167 -3.65 16.15 -2.66
CA GLY A 167 -2.85 16.74 -1.59
C GLY A 167 -1.80 17.72 -2.10
N GLU A 168 -1.65 18.88 -1.45
CA GLU A 168 -0.73 19.94 -1.90
C GLU A 168 0.72 19.46 -2.08
N ALA A 169 1.18 18.59 -1.19
CA ALA A 169 2.54 18.06 -1.22
C ALA A 169 2.73 16.88 -2.18
N THR A 170 1.65 16.35 -2.77
CA THR A 170 1.67 15.07 -3.50
C THR A 170 1.04 15.12 -4.89
N LYS A 171 0.10 16.04 -5.16
CA LYS A 171 -0.68 16.11 -6.41
C LYS A 171 0.16 16.19 -7.70
N ASP A 172 1.34 16.79 -7.62
CA ASP A 172 2.26 17.02 -8.74
C ASP A 172 3.39 15.96 -8.82
N MET A 173 3.33 14.91 -7.99
CA MET A 173 4.29 13.80 -8.03
C MET A 173 4.12 12.95 -9.28
N ALA A 174 5.21 12.33 -9.70
CA ALA A 174 5.13 11.33 -10.75
C ALA A 174 4.31 10.11 -10.27
N PRO A 175 3.49 9.45 -11.12
CA PRO A 175 2.71 8.26 -10.75
C PRO A 175 3.54 7.15 -10.09
N ILE A 176 4.82 7.04 -10.46
CA ILE A 176 5.74 6.06 -9.89
C ILE A 176 6.17 6.39 -8.44
N GLU A 177 6.26 7.66 -8.06
CA GLU A 177 6.58 8.07 -6.68
C GLU A 177 5.37 7.84 -5.75
N HIS A 178 4.19 8.09 -6.31
CA HIS A 178 2.91 7.79 -5.72
C HIS A 178 2.75 6.30 -5.36
N LEU A 179 3.21 5.40 -6.23
CA LEU A 179 3.21 3.97 -5.95
C LEU A 179 4.02 3.61 -4.70
N GLY A 180 5.19 4.22 -4.51
CA GLY A 180 5.98 3.99 -3.29
C GLY A 180 5.24 4.40 -2.01
N ASN A 181 4.35 5.38 -2.08
CA ASN A 181 3.56 5.76 -0.90
C ASN A 181 2.40 4.81 -0.60
N LEU A 182 2.07 3.90 -1.53
CA LEU A 182 0.98 2.92 -1.40
C LEU A 182 1.45 1.48 -1.17
N LEU A 183 2.71 1.17 -1.50
CA LEU A 183 3.35 -0.15 -1.40
C LEU A 183 4.52 -0.11 -0.40
#